data_AF-A0AAN9YFU6-F1
#
_entry.id   AF-A0AAN9YFU6-F1
#
_cell.length_a   1.000
_cell.length_b   1.000
_cell.length_c   1.000
_cell.angle_alpha   90.00
_cell.angle_beta   90.00
_cell.angle_gamma   90.00
#
_symmetry.space_group_name_H-M   'P 1'
#
loop_
_entity.id
_entity.type
_entity.pdbx_description
1 polymer ?
#
loop_
_entity_poly.entity_id
_entity_poly.type
_entity_poly.pdbx_seq_one_letter_code
_entity_poly.pdbx_strand_id
1 'polypeptide(L)'
;MAEPSSRLEVSGAPVVVEWVDNYGRQRYLHDTRKDSSASIEARGGVSCDMVFDASLNSLSFKLRASFVTTLRPKEVTPIYLVVPPERVTTLSAESSDDVPKTVSEQLSTDAIRLQFILNRPADLIVPVDDLAPKNKAYGEHLWHMSSLSRLTTITLYVAGLSEEQIRPLCNAVSSGGVRSIEKHADLSAMYHGRGGRVYTDADALVLTQARSSDDSGQAGPSGVQGQERTSKASEENLPPYPPPLPPASAEPNDAGTSKKRRRSSPSAETAEDQCRALKRLVVEMFGGLGQEIRAIKEELRETKEEVCAIKEELRETKEEVCAIKEELRETKEEVCAIKEELRETKEEVCAIKEELRETKQELHETEQELHETEQELRAVHDELPQVRDSCVQYVDRHIADAREDMDQQISGILNEADAHIGLQLDEELTTAKVELQDFITDGLRGTAADIVQRLRDAEVYLDIRFESP
;
A
#
# COMPACT_ATOMS: atom_id res chain seq x y z
N MET A 1 9.22 1.66 49.68
CA MET A 1 8.15 1.37 48.70
C MET A 1 8.32 2.40 47.60
N ALA A 2 8.82 1.99 46.43
CA ALA A 2 8.91 2.88 45.29
C ALA A 2 7.48 3.12 44.79
N GLU A 3 7.07 4.38 44.62
CA GLU A 3 5.81 4.71 43.98
C GLU A 3 5.78 4.04 42.59
N PRO A 4 4.71 3.34 42.21
CA PRO A 4 4.62 2.81 40.85
C PRO A 4 4.64 4.01 39.91
N SER A 5 5.67 4.09 39.06
CA SER A 5 5.87 5.18 38.12
C SER A 5 4.56 5.48 37.40
N SER A 6 3.97 6.64 37.70
CA SER A 6 2.67 7.09 37.18
C SER A 6 2.71 7.42 35.69
N ARG A 7 3.84 7.13 35.02
CA ARG A 7 4.16 7.52 33.67
C ARG A 7 4.85 6.38 32.94
N LEU A 8 4.28 6.01 31.79
CA LEU A 8 4.86 5.09 30.82
C LEU A 8 5.49 5.92 29.71
N GLU A 9 6.75 5.66 29.40
CA GLU A 9 7.48 6.37 28.35
C GLU A 9 8.29 5.37 27.52
N VAL A 10 7.96 5.30 26.24
CA VAL A 10 8.58 4.47 25.21
C VAL A 10 9.00 5.43 24.11
N SER A 11 10.28 5.49 23.79
CA SER A 11 10.75 6.35 22.69
C SER A 11 11.66 5.61 21.74
N GLY A 12 11.38 5.75 20.44
CA GLY A 12 12.13 5.12 19.36
C GLY A 12 12.19 3.59 19.44
N ALA A 13 11.25 2.93 20.11
CA ALA A 13 11.27 1.48 20.26
C ALA A 13 11.01 0.80 18.90
N PRO A 14 11.79 -0.22 18.51
CA PRO A 14 11.56 -0.94 17.26
C PRO A 14 10.24 -1.70 17.35
N VAL A 15 9.47 -1.68 16.26
CA VAL A 15 8.16 -2.33 16.20
C VAL A 15 7.95 -3.09 14.90
N VAL A 16 7.11 -4.12 14.99
CA VAL A 16 6.53 -4.77 13.82
C VAL A 16 5.04 -4.50 13.82
N VAL A 17 4.53 -3.90 12.74
CA VAL A 17 3.09 -3.62 12.60
C VAL A 17 2.45 -4.75 11.80
N GLU A 18 1.34 -5.25 12.30
CA GLU A 18 0.55 -6.28 11.68
C GLU A 18 -0.84 -5.74 11.32
N TRP A 19 -1.30 -6.02 10.10
CA TRP A 19 -2.66 -5.76 9.68
C TRP A 19 -3.15 -6.77 8.66
N VAL A 20 -4.45 -6.80 8.43
CA VAL A 20 -5.08 -7.56 7.35
C VAL A 20 -5.44 -6.58 6.24
N ASP A 21 -4.96 -6.83 5.02
CA ASP A 21 -5.29 -6.00 3.87
C ASP A 21 -6.73 -6.25 3.37
N ASN A 22 -7.18 -5.44 2.40
CA ASN A 22 -8.53 -5.54 1.85
C ASN A 22 -8.82 -6.87 1.13
N TYR A 23 -7.79 -7.70 0.90
CA TYR A 23 -7.90 -9.02 0.30
C TYR A 23 -7.87 -10.14 1.34
N GLY A 24 -7.94 -9.80 2.63
CA GLY A 24 -7.89 -10.76 3.73
C GLY A 24 -6.48 -11.32 3.99
N ARG A 25 -5.43 -10.73 3.41
CA ARG A 25 -4.05 -11.22 3.59
C ARG A 25 -3.39 -10.51 4.76
N GLN A 26 -2.74 -11.29 5.62
CA GLN A 26 -1.95 -10.76 6.72
C GLN A 26 -0.67 -10.11 6.18
N ARG A 27 -0.41 -8.88 6.60
CA ARG A 27 0.71 -8.05 6.18
C ARG A 27 1.50 -7.58 7.39
N TYR A 28 2.79 -7.39 7.17
CA TYR A 28 3.73 -6.96 8.19
C TYR A 28 4.56 -5.78 7.68
N LEU A 29 4.68 -4.74 8.50
CA LEU A 29 5.59 -3.62 8.27
C LEU A 29 6.68 -3.69 9.33
N HIS A 30 7.92 -3.87 8.87
CA HIS A 30 9.11 -4.05 9.68
C HIS A 30 10.33 -3.48 8.95
N ASP A 31 11.48 -3.41 9.63
CA ASP A 31 12.73 -2.98 9.01
C ASP A 31 13.23 -4.03 7.99
N THR A 32 13.41 -3.61 6.74
CA THR A 32 13.75 -4.51 5.63
C THR A 32 15.26 -4.69 5.43
N ARG A 33 16.13 -4.02 6.21
CA ARG A 33 17.59 -4.10 6.05
C ARG A 33 18.28 -4.85 7.19
N LYS A 34 18.93 -5.98 6.86
CA LYS A 34 19.65 -6.89 7.78
C LYS A 34 21.05 -6.42 8.23
N ASP A 35 21.44 -5.17 8.01
CA ASP A 35 22.79 -4.69 8.34
C ASP A 35 22.87 -4.18 9.79
N SER A 36 23.54 -4.96 10.63
CA SER A 36 23.59 -4.81 12.08
C SER A 36 24.44 -3.64 12.62
N SER A 37 25.06 -2.81 11.75
CA SER A 37 26.06 -1.80 12.16
C SER A 37 25.66 -0.32 12.04
N ALA A 38 24.52 0.02 11.43
CA ALA A 38 24.06 1.43 11.30
C ALA A 38 23.10 1.84 12.44
N SER A 39 22.92 3.14 12.72
CA SER A 39 21.89 3.62 13.66
C SER A 39 20.48 3.45 13.08
N ILE A 40 19.45 3.26 13.91
CA ILE A 40 18.03 3.07 13.47
C ILE A 40 17.57 4.20 12.54
N GLU A 41 18.01 5.43 12.77
CA GLU A 41 17.72 6.60 11.93
C GLU A 41 18.33 6.52 10.51
N ALA A 42 19.39 5.74 10.33
CA ALA A 42 20.00 5.46 9.03
C ALA A 42 19.49 4.14 8.39
N ARG A 43 18.78 3.29 9.14
CA ARG A 43 18.32 1.96 8.69
C ARG A 43 17.04 1.98 7.86
N GLY A 44 16.26 3.06 7.92
CA GLY A 44 14.97 3.09 7.23
C GLY A 44 13.85 2.37 7.99
N GLY A 45 14.08 1.95 9.24
CA GLY A 45 13.15 1.14 10.03
C GLY A 45 11.92 1.87 10.54
N VAL A 46 11.02 1.10 11.15
CA VAL A 46 9.78 1.56 11.79
C VAL A 46 9.92 1.47 13.31
N SER A 47 9.59 2.55 14.01
CA SER A 47 9.66 2.64 15.46
C SER A 47 8.41 3.31 16.03
N CYS A 48 8.15 3.14 17.32
CA CYS A 48 7.06 3.84 18.00
C CYS A 48 7.55 4.71 19.15
N ASP A 49 6.84 5.82 19.36
CA ASP A 49 6.92 6.66 20.55
C ASP A 49 5.56 6.61 21.25
N MET A 50 5.56 6.28 22.54
CA MET A 50 4.38 6.22 23.38
C MET A 50 4.66 6.88 24.72
N VAL A 51 3.84 7.86 25.10
CA VAL A 51 3.92 8.48 26.42
C VAL A 51 2.53 8.45 27.02
N PHE A 52 2.38 7.86 28.19
CA PHE A 52 1.14 7.88 28.96
C PHE A 52 1.42 8.42 30.36
N ASP A 53 0.64 9.42 30.75
CA ASP A 53 0.64 9.98 32.09
C ASP A 53 -0.69 9.65 32.77
N ALA A 54 -0.63 8.79 33.79
CA ALA A 54 -1.81 8.34 34.52
C ALA A 54 -2.43 9.46 35.36
N SER A 55 -1.65 10.46 35.78
CA SER A 55 -2.15 11.58 36.60
C SER A 55 -2.96 12.57 35.78
N LEU A 56 -2.56 12.79 34.53
CA LEU A 56 -3.24 13.66 33.58
C LEU A 56 -4.27 12.92 32.71
N ASN A 57 -4.32 11.59 32.84
CA ASN A 57 -5.07 10.69 31.97
C ASN A 57 -4.85 10.99 30.49
N SER A 58 -3.58 11.12 30.12
CA SER A 58 -3.19 11.61 28.81
C SER A 58 -2.23 10.68 28.10
N LEU A 59 -2.47 10.44 26.81
CA LEU A 59 -1.67 9.54 25.95
C LEU A 59 -1.19 10.27 24.69
N SER A 60 0.04 10.00 24.30
CA SER A 60 0.61 10.24 22.98
C SER A 60 1.03 8.91 22.40
N PHE A 61 0.57 8.58 21.19
CA PHE A 61 1.09 7.46 20.42
C PHE A 61 1.41 7.88 19.00
N LYS A 62 2.65 7.61 18.57
CA LYS A 62 3.14 7.88 17.23
C LYS A 62 3.94 6.70 16.73
N LEU A 63 3.62 6.28 15.53
CA LEU A 63 4.43 5.33 14.77
C LEU A 63 5.23 6.11 13.74
N ARG A 64 6.55 5.95 13.76
CA ARG A 64 7.52 6.64 12.91
C ARG A 64 8.02 5.67 11.85
N ALA A 65 7.87 6.03 10.57
CA ALA A 65 8.51 5.33 9.48
C ALA A 65 9.50 6.26 8.78
N SER A 66 10.72 5.80 8.59
CA SER A 66 11.76 6.57 7.89
C SER A 66 11.39 6.72 6.41
N PHE A 67 11.52 7.93 5.89
CA PHE A 67 11.17 8.26 4.51
C PHE A 67 12.20 9.22 3.91
N VAL A 68 12.56 9.02 2.65
CA VAL A 68 13.50 9.87 1.91
C VAL A 68 12.86 10.23 0.58
N THR A 69 12.88 11.51 0.26
CA THR A 69 12.25 12.01 -0.95
C THR A 69 13.23 12.17 -2.11
N THR A 70 12.72 12.32 -3.33
CA THR A 70 13.54 12.61 -4.53
C THR A 70 14.15 14.00 -4.47
N LEU A 71 13.43 15.00 -3.94
CA LEU A 71 13.94 16.37 -3.80
C LEU A 71 15.09 16.45 -2.79
N ARG A 72 15.06 15.61 -1.74
CA ARG A 72 16.08 15.60 -0.67
C ARG A 72 16.65 14.21 -0.45
N PRO A 73 17.49 13.71 -1.37
CA PRO A 73 17.98 12.33 -1.35
C PRO A 73 19.01 12.05 -0.23
N LYS A 74 19.45 13.07 0.50
CA LYS A 74 20.42 13.00 1.61
C LYS A 74 19.79 13.21 2.99
N GLU A 75 18.50 13.56 3.07
CA GLU A 75 17.79 13.85 4.32
C GLU A 75 16.78 12.74 4.60
N VAL A 76 16.86 12.10 5.78
CA VAL A 76 15.83 11.17 6.24
C VAL A 76 14.76 11.97 6.95
N THR A 77 13.60 12.08 6.32
CA THR A 77 12.44 12.81 6.81
C THR A 77 11.36 11.82 7.21
N PRO A 78 11.18 11.49 8.50
CA PRO A 78 10.21 10.47 8.92
C PRO A 78 8.75 10.89 8.68
N ILE A 79 7.92 9.96 8.26
CA ILE A 79 6.45 10.11 8.26
C ILE A 79 5.88 9.49 9.54
N TYR A 80 4.74 10.02 9.99
CA TYR A 80 4.17 9.66 11.29
C TYR A 80 2.74 9.19 11.16
N LEU A 81 2.41 8.00 11.66
CA LEU A 81 1.03 7.60 11.91
C LEU A 81 0.70 7.92 13.37
N VAL A 82 -0.18 8.89 13.57
CA VAL A 82 -0.60 9.36 14.90
C VAL A 82 -1.95 8.75 15.23
N VAL A 83 -2.05 8.11 16.39
CA VAL A 83 -3.31 7.56 16.90
C VAL A 83 -3.79 8.45 18.04
N PRO A 84 -4.79 9.32 17.81
CA PRO A 84 -5.38 10.12 18.87
C PRO A 84 -6.09 9.22 19.89
N PRO A 85 -5.81 9.35 21.20
CA PRO A 85 -6.43 8.53 22.24
C PRO A 85 -7.97 8.63 22.25
N GLU A 86 -8.53 9.76 21.83
CA GLU A 86 -9.97 9.97 21.77
C GLU A 86 -10.65 9.09 20.70
N ARG A 87 -9.87 8.52 19.78
CA ARG A 87 -10.35 7.58 18.76
C ARG A 87 -10.26 6.12 19.22
N VAL A 88 -9.49 5.81 20.27
CA VAL A 88 -9.28 4.44 20.75
C VAL A 88 -10.47 3.99 21.59
N THR A 89 -11.19 2.97 21.13
CA THR A 89 -12.29 2.35 21.89
C THR A 89 -11.79 1.25 22.81
N THR A 90 -10.79 0.50 22.34
CA THR A 90 -10.22 -0.64 23.07
C THR A 90 -8.73 -0.69 22.83
N LEU A 91 -7.98 -0.93 23.89
CA LEU A 91 -6.57 -1.27 23.83
C LEU A 91 -6.34 -2.55 24.62
N SER A 92 -5.89 -3.60 23.95
CA SER A 92 -5.46 -4.85 24.60
C SER A 92 -3.95 -5.03 24.46
N ALA A 93 -3.38 -5.67 25.48
CA ALA A 93 -1.99 -6.04 25.52
C ALA A 93 -1.89 -7.51 25.91
N GLU A 94 -1.20 -8.30 25.09
CA GLU A 94 -1.05 -9.74 25.27
C GLU A 94 0.43 -10.10 25.15
N SER A 95 0.96 -10.82 26.13
CA SER A 95 2.19 -11.59 25.94
C SER A 95 1.82 -12.82 25.11
N SER A 96 2.16 -12.82 23.82
CA SER A 96 1.86 -13.97 22.95
C SER A 96 2.92 -15.05 23.13
N ASP A 97 2.53 -16.27 23.47
CA ASP A 97 3.40 -17.45 23.42
C ASP A 97 3.64 -17.91 21.96
N ASP A 98 2.75 -17.53 21.04
CA ASP A 98 2.79 -17.85 19.61
C ASP A 98 3.05 -16.57 18.79
N VAL A 99 4.31 -16.13 18.79
CA VAL A 99 4.75 -14.95 18.04
C VAL A 99 5.01 -15.35 16.58
N PRO A 100 4.40 -14.67 15.57
CA PRO A 100 4.65 -15.00 14.17
C PRO A 100 6.14 -14.98 13.83
N LYS A 101 6.61 -15.90 12.99
CA LYS A 101 8.03 -16.04 12.63
C LYS A 101 8.66 -14.70 12.20
N THR A 102 7.94 -13.92 11.38
CA THR A 102 8.37 -12.60 10.93
C THR A 102 8.62 -11.62 12.07
N VAL A 103 7.84 -11.70 13.15
CA VAL A 103 8.03 -10.86 14.34
C VAL A 103 9.22 -11.37 15.14
N SER A 104 9.33 -12.68 15.37
CA SER A 104 10.44 -13.28 16.14
C SER A 104 11.82 -13.12 15.47
N GLU A 105 11.87 -12.98 14.14
CA GLU A 105 13.10 -12.69 13.40
C GLU A 105 13.56 -11.23 13.54
N GLN A 106 12.64 -10.32 13.88
CA GLN A 106 12.87 -8.86 13.89
C GLN A 106 12.95 -8.28 15.31
N LEU A 107 12.15 -8.82 16.23
CA LEU A 107 12.09 -8.47 17.63
C LEU A 107 12.40 -9.73 18.42
N SER A 108 13.30 -9.64 19.40
CA SER A 108 13.62 -10.74 20.32
C SER A 108 12.35 -11.37 20.94
N THR A 109 12.47 -12.55 21.56
CA THR A 109 11.36 -13.37 22.09
C THR A 109 10.40 -12.68 23.07
N ASP A 110 10.77 -11.55 23.68
CA ASP A 110 9.99 -10.86 24.72
C ASP A 110 9.14 -9.70 24.17
N ALA A 111 8.45 -9.90 23.04
CA ALA A 111 7.61 -8.88 22.42
C ALA A 111 6.16 -8.92 22.96
N ILE A 112 5.60 -7.75 23.28
CA ILE A 112 4.18 -7.62 23.62
C ILE A 112 3.38 -7.23 22.39
N ARG A 113 2.26 -7.94 22.19
CA ARG A 113 1.26 -7.61 21.18
C ARG A 113 0.29 -6.57 21.74
N LEU A 114 0.29 -5.38 21.15
CA LEU A 114 -0.63 -4.29 21.43
C LEU A 114 -1.64 -4.17 20.29
N GLN A 115 -2.93 -4.22 20.61
CA GLN A 115 -3.98 -4.05 19.61
C GLN A 115 -4.86 -2.84 19.95
N PHE A 116 -4.85 -1.86 19.05
CA PHE A 116 -5.68 -0.68 19.09
C PHE A 116 -6.92 -0.90 18.23
N ILE A 117 -8.10 -0.79 18.83
CA ILE A 117 -9.38 -0.72 18.13
C ILE A 117 -9.86 0.73 18.19
N LEU A 118 -10.16 1.31 17.03
CA LEU A 118 -10.48 2.71 16.85
C LEU A 118 -11.91 2.89 16.35
N ASN A 119 -12.62 3.92 16.82
CA ASN A 119 -13.91 4.33 16.26
C ASN A 119 -13.77 5.14 14.95
N ARG A 120 -12.57 5.67 14.70
CA ARG A 120 -12.20 6.44 13.52
C ARG A 120 -10.74 6.14 13.17
N PRO A 121 -10.35 6.10 11.90
CA PRO A 121 -8.98 5.80 11.51
C PRO A 121 -7.94 6.78 12.07
N ALA A 122 -6.68 6.37 12.08
CA ALA A 122 -5.54 7.17 12.52
C ALA A 122 -5.13 8.23 11.48
N ASP A 123 -4.41 9.27 11.91
CA ASP A 123 -3.93 10.31 11.00
C ASP A 123 -2.50 10.01 10.54
N LEU A 124 -2.30 9.86 9.23
CA LEU A 124 -0.95 9.84 8.65
C LEU A 124 -0.50 11.27 8.41
N ILE A 125 0.58 11.69 9.04
CA ILE A 125 1.18 13.01 8.91
C ILE A 125 2.44 12.91 8.05
N VAL A 126 2.50 13.77 7.04
CA VAL A 126 3.56 13.82 6.02
C VAL A 126 4.09 15.24 5.83
N PRO A 127 5.29 15.44 5.24
CA PRO A 127 5.78 16.77 4.89
C PRO A 127 4.84 17.49 3.90
N VAL A 128 4.77 18.81 4.00
CA VAL A 128 3.96 19.65 3.08
C VAL A 128 4.60 19.79 1.70
N ASP A 129 5.93 19.81 1.67
CA ASP A 129 6.75 20.28 0.56
C ASP A 129 7.11 19.20 -0.47
N ASP A 130 7.36 17.96 -0.03
CA ASP A 130 7.66 16.85 -0.94
C ASP A 130 7.29 15.48 -0.34
N LEU A 131 6.65 14.64 -1.16
CA LEU A 131 6.25 13.29 -0.81
C LEU A 131 6.65 12.25 -1.87
N ALA A 132 7.40 12.65 -2.91
CA ALA A 132 7.85 11.72 -3.95
C ALA A 132 8.96 10.81 -3.38
N PRO A 133 8.75 9.49 -3.26
CA PRO A 133 9.72 8.60 -2.64
C PRO A 133 10.98 8.43 -3.49
N LYS A 134 12.17 8.49 -2.87
CA LYS A 134 13.46 8.32 -3.56
C LYS A 134 13.62 6.96 -4.25
N ASN A 135 13.05 5.91 -3.67
CA ASN A 135 13.15 4.55 -4.19
C ASN A 135 11.88 3.75 -3.87
N LYS A 136 11.79 2.55 -4.46
CA LYS A 136 10.65 1.66 -4.26
C LYS A 136 10.42 1.32 -2.78
N ALA A 137 11.46 1.10 -1.99
CA ALA A 137 11.32 0.75 -0.56
C ALA A 137 10.61 1.85 0.25
N TYR A 138 10.99 3.12 0.06
CA TYR A 138 10.30 4.24 0.72
C TYR A 138 8.88 4.43 0.18
N GLY A 139 8.64 4.15 -1.10
CA GLY A 139 7.30 4.13 -1.68
C GLY A 139 6.39 3.07 -1.03
N GLU A 140 6.90 1.86 -0.81
CA GLU A 140 6.19 0.79 -0.10
C GLU A 140 5.90 1.18 1.36
N HIS A 141 6.84 1.83 2.06
CA HIS A 141 6.59 2.33 3.43
C HIS A 141 5.46 3.35 3.46
N LEU A 142 5.46 4.32 2.53
CA LEU A 142 4.38 5.31 2.43
C LEU A 142 3.05 4.64 2.10
N TRP A 143 3.05 3.65 1.20
CA TRP A 143 1.84 2.92 0.83
C TRP A 143 1.28 2.10 2.00
N HIS A 144 2.13 1.38 2.74
CA HIS A 144 1.74 0.65 3.95
C HIS A 144 1.21 1.60 5.03
N MET A 145 1.89 2.72 5.28
CA MET A 145 1.44 3.74 6.24
C MET A 145 0.09 4.35 5.84
N SER A 146 -0.10 4.63 4.55
CA SER A 146 -1.38 5.12 4.01
C SER A 146 -2.48 4.06 4.10
N SER A 147 -2.14 2.78 4.03
CA SER A 147 -3.12 1.70 4.17
C SER A 147 -3.53 1.57 5.63
N LEU A 148 -2.56 1.59 6.55
CA LEU A 148 -2.79 1.56 7.99
C LEU A 148 -3.63 2.76 8.49
N SER A 149 -3.46 3.95 7.91
CA SER A 149 -4.27 5.13 8.26
C SER A 149 -5.73 5.03 7.85
N ARG A 150 -6.12 4.01 7.09
CA ARG A 150 -7.52 3.73 6.73
C ARG A 150 -8.17 2.69 7.65
N LEU A 151 -7.37 1.97 8.42
CA LEU A 151 -7.84 0.90 9.29
C LEU A 151 -8.31 1.44 10.63
N THR A 152 -9.28 0.74 11.21
CA THR A 152 -9.73 0.93 12.58
C THR A 152 -9.08 -0.05 13.55
N THR A 153 -8.32 -1.02 13.07
CA THR A 153 -7.60 -1.98 13.90
C THR A 153 -6.12 -1.93 13.55
N ILE A 154 -5.29 -1.57 14.53
CA ILE A 154 -3.83 -1.50 14.37
C ILE A 154 -3.20 -2.43 15.41
N THR A 155 -2.47 -3.44 14.95
CA THR A 155 -1.77 -4.39 15.82
C THR A 155 -0.27 -4.16 15.72
N LEU A 156 0.41 -4.08 16.86
CA LEU A 156 1.82 -3.75 16.99
C LEU A 156 2.49 -4.75 17.91
N TYR A 157 3.67 -5.21 17.55
CA TYR A 157 4.56 -5.94 18.44
C TYR A 157 5.67 -4.99 18.88
N VAL A 158 5.84 -4.82 20.20
CA VAL A 158 6.83 -3.92 20.78
C VAL A 158 7.71 -4.70 21.75
N ALA A 159 9.02 -4.61 21.58
CA ALA A 159 9.99 -5.25 22.47
C ALA A 159 10.26 -4.39 23.72
N GLY A 160 10.58 -5.05 24.84
CA GLY A 160 11.04 -4.36 26.06
C GLY A 160 9.94 -3.69 26.89
N LEU A 161 8.67 -3.98 26.60
CA LEU A 161 7.52 -3.63 27.42
C LEU A 161 7.05 -4.87 28.19
N SER A 162 6.60 -4.70 29.44
CA SER A 162 5.91 -5.74 30.20
C SER A 162 4.40 -5.49 30.28
N GLU A 163 3.60 -6.56 30.49
CA GLU A 163 2.15 -6.43 30.61
C GLU A 163 1.77 -5.56 31.83
N GLU A 164 2.58 -5.60 32.88
CA GLU A 164 2.41 -4.77 34.07
C GLU A 164 2.58 -3.27 33.79
N GLN A 165 3.50 -2.91 32.88
CA GLN A 165 3.76 -1.52 32.50
C GLN A 165 2.63 -0.92 31.66
N ILE A 166 1.98 -1.73 30.80
CA ILE A 166 0.93 -1.27 29.88
C ILE A 166 -0.48 -1.36 30.49
N ARG A 167 -0.69 -2.24 31.49
CA ARG A 167 -2.00 -2.45 32.14
C ARG A 167 -2.68 -1.15 32.62
N PRO A 168 -1.99 -0.17 33.24
CA PRO A 168 -2.60 1.10 33.62
C PRO A 168 -3.20 1.86 32.42
N LEU A 169 -2.52 1.82 31.27
CA LEU A 169 -2.99 2.44 30.04
C LEU A 169 -4.22 1.70 29.49
N CYS A 170 -4.21 0.37 29.43
CA CYS A 170 -5.36 -0.41 28.97
C CYS A 170 -6.61 -0.14 29.83
N ASN A 171 -6.43 -0.03 31.15
CA ASN A 171 -7.50 0.32 32.08
C ASN A 171 -8.04 1.73 31.82
N ALA A 172 -7.16 2.72 31.61
CA ALA A 172 -7.53 4.09 31.34
C ALA A 172 -8.30 4.25 30.02
N VAL A 173 -7.88 3.56 28.96
CA VAL A 173 -8.61 3.50 27.68
C VAL A 173 -9.99 2.87 27.88
N SER A 174 -10.06 1.76 28.63
CA SER A 174 -11.32 1.04 28.91
C SER A 174 -12.30 1.84 29.77
N SER A 175 -11.81 2.65 30.72
CA SER A 175 -12.65 3.55 31.51
C SER A 175 -13.10 4.79 30.75
N GLY A 176 -12.48 5.07 29.59
CA GLY A 176 -12.74 6.23 28.76
C GLY A 176 -12.14 7.53 29.30
N GLY A 177 -12.09 8.54 28.44
CA GLY A 177 -11.66 9.90 28.81
C GLY A 177 -10.16 10.17 28.76
N VAL A 178 -9.37 9.28 28.15
CA VAL A 178 -7.95 9.55 27.84
C VAL A 178 -7.86 10.68 26.82
N ARG A 179 -7.01 11.67 27.08
CA ARG A 179 -6.82 12.85 26.21
C ARG A 179 -5.44 12.89 25.60
N SER A 180 -5.27 13.58 24.48
CA SER A 180 -3.95 13.84 23.90
C SER A 180 -3.09 14.69 24.84
N ILE A 181 -1.83 14.30 25.07
CA ILE A 181 -0.87 15.02 25.95
C ILE A 181 -0.63 16.46 25.48
N GLU A 182 -0.56 16.67 24.16
CA GLU A 182 -0.45 17.98 23.54
C GLU A 182 -1.21 17.99 22.22
N LYS A 183 -1.41 19.19 21.65
CA LYS A 183 -1.69 19.31 20.21
C LYS A 183 -0.45 18.83 19.45
N HIS A 184 -0.29 17.52 19.26
CA HIS A 184 0.60 16.98 18.23
C HIS A 184 0.24 17.50 16.81
N ALA A 185 -0.87 18.24 16.73
CA ALA A 185 -1.37 19.02 15.62
C ALA A 185 -0.76 20.43 15.47
N ASP A 186 0.35 20.79 16.14
CA ASP A 186 1.18 21.88 15.59
C ASP A 186 1.94 21.34 14.37
N LEU A 187 1.15 21.11 13.32
CA LEU A 187 1.63 20.72 12.02
C LEU A 187 2.69 21.71 11.54
N SER A 188 2.55 23.01 11.81
CA SER A 188 3.47 24.05 11.39
C SER A 188 4.87 23.92 12.00
N ALA A 189 4.99 23.43 13.24
CA ALA A 189 6.28 23.18 13.89
C ALA A 189 6.96 21.88 13.45
N MET A 190 6.22 20.95 12.82
CA MET A 190 6.81 19.70 12.33
C MET A 190 7.79 19.92 11.18
N TYR A 191 8.66 18.94 10.94
CA TYR A 191 9.62 18.95 9.84
C TYR A 191 10.57 20.15 9.88
N HIS A 192 11.11 20.46 11.06
CA HIS A 192 12.01 21.61 11.29
C HIS A 192 11.35 22.96 10.94
N GLY A 193 10.04 23.09 11.19
CA GLY A 193 9.27 24.30 10.90
C GLY A 193 8.81 24.43 9.44
N ARG A 194 8.98 23.39 8.61
CA ARG A 194 8.48 23.37 7.23
C ARG A 194 6.98 23.08 7.16
N GLY A 195 6.39 22.54 8.22
CA GLY A 195 5.00 22.16 8.25
C GLY A 195 4.77 20.71 7.85
N GLY A 196 3.90 20.05 8.59
CA GLY A 196 3.29 18.78 8.24
C GLY A 196 1.87 18.97 7.72
N ARG A 197 1.32 17.94 7.10
CA ARG A 197 -0.09 17.88 6.74
C ARG A 197 -0.61 16.46 6.91
N VAL A 198 -1.91 16.35 7.13
CA VAL A 198 -2.58 15.05 7.14
C VAL A 198 -2.64 14.55 5.69
N TYR A 199 -2.14 13.35 5.48
CA TYR A 199 -2.22 12.65 4.21
C TYR A 199 -3.66 12.23 3.96
N THR A 200 -4.20 12.65 2.83
CA THR A 200 -5.59 12.44 2.44
C THR A 200 -5.72 11.48 1.26
N ASP A 201 -6.94 11.02 1.00
CA ASP A 201 -7.24 10.26 -0.21
C ASP A 201 -6.98 11.07 -1.48
N ALA A 202 -7.06 12.40 -1.40
CA ALA A 202 -6.63 13.29 -2.47
C ALA A 202 -5.11 13.21 -2.70
N ASP A 203 -4.30 12.91 -1.69
CA ASP A 203 -2.85 12.73 -1.84
C ASP A 203 -2.51 11.36 -2.41
N ALA A 204 -3.24 10.33 -1.98
CA ALA A 204 -3.19 9.03 -2.65
C ALA A 204 -3.60 9.18 -4.10
N LEU A 205 -4.65 9.97 -4.38
CA LEU A 205 -5.08 10.34 -5.71
C LEU A 205 -4.07 11.22 -6.42
N VAL A 206 -3.37 12.19 -5.84
CA VAL A 206 -2.34 12.97 -6.56
C VAL A 206 -1.14 12.09 -6.89
N LEU A 207 -0.70 11.24 -5.96
CA LEU A 207 0.32 10.22 -6.22
C LEU A 207 -0.17 9.13 -7.19
N THR A 208 -1.49 8.94 -7.31
CA THR A 208 -2.12 8.05 -8.30
C THR A 208 -2.78 8.76 -9.48
N GLN A 209 -2.75 10.10 -9.62
CA GLN A 209 -3.33 10.96 -10.68
C GLN A 209 -2.22 11.59 -11.49
N ALA A 210 -1.07 11.86 -10.83
CA ALA A 210 0.25 11.60 -11.41
C ALA A 210 0.40 10.14 -11.91
N ARG A 211 -0.57 9.27 -11.58
CA ARG A 211 -0.81 7.96 -12.21
C ARG A 211 -2.23 7.74 -12.81
N SER A 212 -3.11 8.74 -13.02
CA SER A 212 -4.49 8.41 -13.51
C SER A 212 -5.46 9.47 -14.06
N SER A 213 -5.29 10.81 -13.98
CA SER A 213 -6.37 11.74 -14.40
C SER A 213 -6.13 12.45 -15.72
N ASP A 214 -5.94 11.66 -16.79
CA ASP A 214 -6.76 11.58 -18.02
C ASP A 214 -7.94 12.54 -18.18
N ASP A 215 -9.17 12.14 -17.90
CA ASP A 215 -10.28 12.51 -18.78
C ASP A 215 -11.26 13.59 -18.27
N SER A 216 -11.34 14.73 -18.97
CA SER A 216 -12.59 15.34 -19.47
C SER A 216 -12.24 16.50 -20.43
N GLY A 217 -12.12 16.18 -21.71
CA GLY A 217 -12.01 17.17 -22.77
C GLY A 217 -13.37 17.76 -23.14
N GLN A 218 -13.41 19.06 -23.43
CA GLN A 218 -14.18 19.50 -24.57
C GLN A 218 -13.45 20.58 -25.36
N ALA A 219 -13.31 20.27 -26.63
CA ALA A 219 -12.43 20.86 -27.63
C ALA A 219 -12.97 22.14 -28.25
N GLY A 220 -12.08 22.86 -28.93
CA GLY A 220 -12.46 23.74 -30.03
C GLY A 220 -11.28 24.56 -30.60
N PRO A 221 -10.62 24.08 -31.67
CA PRO A 221 -9.59 24.82 -32.38
C PRO A 221 -10.16 25.58 -33.60
N SER A 222 -9.74 26.82 -33.80
CA SER A 222 -9.78 27.58 -35.06
C SER A 222 -8.98 28.86 -34.79
N GLY A 223 -8.01 29.31 -35.58
CA GLY A 223 -7.93 29.31 -37.03
C GLY A 223 -7.68 30.76 -37.45
N VAL A 224 -6.40 31.10 -37.64
CA VAL A 224 -5.76 32.10 -38.53
C VAL A 224 -6.44 33.46 -38.84
N GLN A 225 -5.56 34.48 -38.95
CA GLN A 225 -5.67 35.83 -39.53
C GLN A 225 -5.72 36.92 -38.44
N GLY A 226 -4.78 37.85 -38.31
CA GLY A 226 -3.93 38.49 -39.31
C GLY A 226 -4.50 39.87 -39.64
N GLN A 227 -4.22 40.90 -38.83
CA GLN A 227 -4.16 42.29 -39.30
C GLN A 227 -3.60 43.25 -38.26
N GLU A 228 -2.47 43.85 -38.62
CA GLU A 228 -2.08 45.19 -38.18
C GLU A 228 -3.19 46.18 -38.51
N ARG A 229 -3.54 47.05 -37.56
CA ARG A 229 -3.99 48.42 -37.84
C ARG A 229 -3.76 49.33 -36.64
N THR A 230 -3.13 50.44 -36.97
CA THR A 230 -2.90 51.63 -36.16
C THR A 230 -4.22 52.37 -35.84
N SER A 231 -4.27 53.06 -34.69
CA SER A 231 -5.02 54.31 -34.36
C SER A 231 -5.06 54.46 -32.82
N LYS A 232 -4.29 55.33 -32.19
CA LYS A 232 -4.59 56.74 -31.82
C LYS A 232 -5.89 56.99 -31.04
N ALA A 233 -5.68 57.59 -29.87
CA ALA A 233 -6.46 58.61 -29.15
C ALA A 233 -7.73 58.19 -28.39
N SER A 234 -7.67 58.32 -27.07
CA SER A 234 -8.50 59.27 -26.31
C SER A 234 -8.03 59.37 -24.85
N GLU A 235 -7.51 60.55 -24.50
CA GLU A 235 -7.49 61.09 -23.14
C GLU A 235 -8.92 61.17 -22.59
N GLU A 236 -9.06 61.06 -21.26
CA GLU A 236 -9.80 62.00 -20.38
C GLU A 236 -10.37 61.26 -19.16
N ASN A 237 -9.80 61.49 -17.97
CA ASN A 237 -10.50 62.03 -16.79
C ASN A 237 -9.65 61.93 -15.50
N LEU A 238 -9.45 63.10 -14.87
CA LEU A 238 -8.68 63.41 -13.66
C LEU A 238 -9.39 62.92 -12.36
N PRO A 239 -8.74 63.05 -11.17
CA PRO A 239 -8.89 64.30 -10.42
C PRO A 239 -7.57 64.90 -9.88
N PRO A 240 -7.58 66.19 -9.49
CA PRO A 240 -6.40 67.01 -9.28
C PRO A 240 -5.98 67.17 -7.80
N TYR A 241 -4.72 67.58 -7.61
CA TYR A 241 -4.11 67.96 -6.34
C TYR A 241 -4.86 69.10 -5.60
N PRO A 242 -4.74 69.18 -4.26
CA PRO A 242 -5.38 70.21 -3.44
C PRO A 242 -4.64 71.57 -3.48
N PRO A 243 -5.35 72.71 -3.30
CA PRO A 243 -4.78 74.04 -3.28
C PRO A 243 -4.31 74.50 -1.87
N PRO A 244 -3.40 75.49 -1.78
CA PRO A 244 -2.97 76.08 -0.51
C PRO A 244 -3.93 77.15 0.03
N LEU A 245 -3.96 77.25 1.36
CA LEU A 245 -4.77 78.16 2.17
C LEU A 245 -4.39 79.65 2.01
N PRO A 246 -5.34 80.59 2.18
CA PRO A 246 -5.07 82.04 2.14
C PRO A 246 -4.67 82.62 3.51
N PRO A 247 -3.95 83.75 3.57
CA PRO A 247 -3.70 84.45 4.82
C PRO A 247 -4.90 85.29 5.24
N ALA A 248 -5.13 85.30 6.55
CA ALA A 248 -6.17 86.03 7.24
C ALA A 248 -5.95 87.55 7.17
N SER A 249 -7.07 88.25 7.04
CA SER A 249 -7.25 89.68 7.18
C SER A 249 -7.22 90.08 8.67
N ALA A 250 -6.56 91.18 8.99
CA ALA A 250 -6.82 91.97 10.20
C ALA A 250 -6.29 93.41 10.04
N GLU A 251 -7.14 94.30 9.52
CA GLU A 251 -7.25 95.64 10.10
C GLU A 251 -8.48 95.64 11.02
N PRO A 252 -8.53 96.46 12.09
CA PRO A 252 -9.29 97.70 11.92
C PRO A 252 -8.80 98.92 12.74
N ASN A 253 -8.92 100.08 12.10
CA ASN A 253 -9.50 101.35 12.57
C ASN A 253 -9.48 101.69 14.08
N ASP A 254 -8.90 102.86 14.40
CA ASP A 254 -9.55 103.79 15.33
C ASP A 254 -9.42 105.24 14.86
N ALA A 255 -10.51 105.99 15.02
CA ALA A 255 -10.76 107.30 14.47
C ALA A 255 -10.84 108.37 15.57
N GLY A 256 -10.15 109.49 15.35
CA GLY A 256 -10.60 110.82 15.78
C GLY A 256 -10.16 111.33 17.16
N THR A 257 -9.42 112.44 17.18
CA THR A 257 -10.01 113.77 17.41
C THR A 257 -8.98 114.88 17.20
N SER A 258 -9.46 116.02 16.69
CA SER A 258 -8.68 117.17 16.23
C SER A 258 -8.28 118.12 17.37
N LYS A 259 -7.11 118.78 17.27
CA LYS A 259 -6.95 120.22 17.61
C LYS A 259 -5.61 120.84 17.15
N LYS A 260 -5.71 121.57 16.04
CA LYS A 260 -5.05 122.83 15.59
C LYS A 260 -3.92 123.48 16.43
N ARG A 261 -2.94 124.00 15.66
CA ARG A 261 -1.94 125.10 15.85
C ARG A 261 -0.51 124.58 16.06
N ARG A 262 0.55 125.07 15.41
CA ARG A 262 0.80 126.28 14.60
C ARG A 262 2.07 126.01 13.76
N ARG A 263 2.13 126.54 12.53
CA ARG A 263 3.30 126.52 11.62
C ARG A 263 4.60 127.00 12.28
N SER A 264 5.72 126.38 11.91
CA SER A 264 7.01 127.04 11.61
C SER A 264 7.89 126.07 10.79
N SER A 265 8.45 126.56 9.69
CA SER A 265 9.25 125.84 8.69
C SER A 265 10.75 126.20 8.82
N PRO A 266 11.68 125.67 8.01
CA PRO A 266 12.57 124.56 8.37
C PRO A 266 14.05 124.98 8.48
N SER A 267 14.82 124.27 9.31
CA SER A 267 16.28 124.39 9.39
C SER A 267 16.96 123.31 8.56
N ALA A 268 17.99 123.69 7.81
CA ALA A 268 18.70 122.92 6.78
C ALA A 268 19.42 121.64 7.27
N GLU A 269 19.42 121.34 8.58
CA GLU A 269 19.97 120.08 9.12
C GLU A 269 19.07 118.85 8.85
N THR A 270 17.80 119.07 8.49
CA THR A 270 16.83 117.99 8.26
C THR A 270 16.95 117.28 6.90
N ALA A 271 17.52 117.95 5.88
CA ALA A 271 17.64 117.39 4.53
C ALA A 271 18.78 116.35 4.41
N GLU A 272 19.90 116.56 5.09
CA GLU A 272 21.01 115.60 5.11
C GLU A 272 20.64 114.33 5.89
N ASP A 273 19.88 114.48 6.98
CA ASP A 273 19.38 113.35 7.77
C ASP A 273 18.27 112.59 7.04
N GLN A 274 17.42 113.27 6.28
CA GLN A 274 16.48 112.63 5.35
C GLN A 274 17.21 111.87 4.23
N CYS A 275 18.29 112.42 3.67
CA CYS A 275 19.10 111.73 2.66
C CYS A 275 19.86 110.53 3.25
N ARG A 276 20.35 110.62 4.49
CA ARG A 276 20.94 109.48 5.23
C ARG A 276 19.90 108.41 5.57
N ALA A 277 18.68 108.80 5.90
CA ALA A 277 17.57 107.86 6.12
C ALA A 277 17.17 107.15 4.82
N LEU A 278 17.06 107.88 3.70
CA LEU A 278 16.76 107.30 2.39
C LEU A 278 17.86 106.33 1.94
N LYS A 279 19.14 106.69 2.12
CA LYS A 279 20.27 105.80 1.82
C LYS A 279 20.25 104.53 2.66
N ARG A 280 19.91 104.61 3.95
CA ARG A 280 19.75 103.43 4.81
C ARG A 280 18.60 102.55 4.36
N LEU A 281 17.44 103.14 4.09
CA LEU A 281 16.27 102.42 3.59
C LEU A 281 16.57 101.70 2.27
N VAL A 282 17.28 102.36 1.34
CA VAL A 282 17.71 101.78 0.07
C VAL A 282 18.67 100.60 0.31
N VAL A 283 19.65 100.75 1.20
CA VAL A 283 20.59 99.66 1.53
C VAL A 283 19.87 98.49 2.22
N GLU A 284 18.92 98.75 3.11
CA GLU A 284 18.09 97.73 3.77
C GLU A 284 17.17 97.02 2.77
N MET A 285 16.52 97.75 1.86
CA MET A 285 15.67 97.18 0.81
C MET A 285 16.46 96.32 -0.18
N PHE A 286 17.59 96.81 -0.70
CA PHE A 286 18.45 96.02 -1.59
C PHE A 286 19.16 94.87 -0.85
N GLY A 287 19.46 95.05 0.44
CA GLY A 287 19.97 93.99 1.30
C GLY A 287 18.96 92.87 1.54
N GLY A 288 17.71 93.23 1.84
CA GLY A 288 16.57 92.31 2.00
C GLY A 288 16.26 91.56 0.70
N LEU A 289 16.14 92.28 -0.42
CA LEU A 289 15.97 91.67 -1.74
C LEU A 289 17.14 90.74 -2.10
N GLY A 290 18.38 91.11 -1.73
CA GLY A 290 19.55 90.27 -1.92
C GLY A 290 19.53 88.99 -1.06
N GLN A 291 18.91 89.04 0.13
CA GLN A 291 18.68 87.85 0.97
C GLN A 291 17.57 86.97 0.39
N GLU A 292 16.46 87.54 -0.06
CA GLU A 292 15.37 86.81 -0.73
C GLU A 292 15.85 86.12 -2.01
N ILE A 293 16.63 86.80 -2.85
CA ILE A 293 17.23 86.18 -4.05
C ILE A 293 18.17 85.04 -3.69
N ARG A 294 18.91 85.14 -2.57
CA ARG A 294 19.76 84.03 -2.09
C ARG A 294 18.93 82.86 -1.58
N ALA A 295 17.86 83.12 -0.84
CA ALA A 295 16.94 82.08 -0.36
C ALA A 295 16.28 81.34 -1.54
N ILE A 296 15.74 82.07 -2.52
CA ILE A 296 15.15 81.47 -3.73
C ILE A 296 16.16 80.64 -4.52
N LYS A 297 17.41 81.10 -4.63
CA LYS A 297 18.47 80.31 -5.30
C LYS A 297 18.80 79.03 -4.56
N GLU A 298 18.75 79.05 -3.24
CA GLU A 298 18.99 77.87 -2.41
C GLU A 298 17.83 76.88 -2.51
N GLU A 299 16.59 77.34 -2.38
CA GLU A 299 15.40 76.51 -2.61
C GLU A 299 15.37 75.90 -4.02
N LEU A 300 15.80 76.67 -5.04
CA LEU A 300 15.93 76.17 -6.41
C LEU A 300 17.03 75.11 -6.56
N ARG A 301 18.13 75.24 -5.79
CA ARG A 301 19.20 74.24 -5.75
C ARG A 301 18.70 72.95 -5.10
N GLU A 302 18.03 73.06 -3.96
CA GLU A 302 17.45 71.94 -3.20
C GLU A 302 16.42 71.20 -4.05
N THR A 303 15.44 71.90 -4.64
CA THR A 303 14.45 71.29 -5.54
C THR A 303 15.08 70.63 -6.76
N LYS A 304 16.17 71.18 -7.31
CA LYS A 304 16.90 70.54 -8.40
C LYS A 304 17.57 69.23 -7.96
N GLU A 305 18.12 69.19 -6.76
CA GLU A 305 18.71 67.98 -6.17
C GLU A 305 17.64 66.92 -5.90
N GLU A 306 16.48 67.30 -5.34
CA GLU A 306 15.33 66.41 -5.16
C GLU A 306 14.83 65.84 -6.49
N VAL A 307 14.69 66.67 -7.53
CA VAL A 307 14.29 66.20 -8.87
C VAL A 307 15.30 65.23 -9.47
N CYS A 308 16.60 65.44 -9.23
CA CYS A 308 17.63 64.49 -9.64
C CYS A 308 17.52 63.17 -8.89
N ALA A 309 17.31 63.19 -7.57
CA ALA A 309 17.12 61.99 -6.75
C ALA A 309 15.89 61.19 -7.22
N ILE A 310 14.74 61.86 -7.43
CA ILE A 310 13.51 61.22 -7.91
C ILE A 310 13.72 60.58 -9.30
N LYS A 311 14.51 61.19 -10.19
CA LYS A 311 14.82 60.60 -11.50
C LYS A 311 15.66 59.34 -11.39
N GLU A 312 16.56 59.28 -10.42
CA GLU A 312 17.37 58.09 -10.17
C GLU A 312 16.53 56.95 -9.59
N GLU A 313 15.70 57.23 -8.58
CA GLU A 313 14.74 56.26 -8.05
C GLU A 313 13.77 55.75 -9.14
N LEU A 314 13.31 56.63 -10.03
CA LEU A 314 12.46 56.24 -11.16
C LEU A 314 13.19 55.34 -12.17
N ARG A 315 14.51 55.51 -12.33
CA ARG A 315 15.32 54.65 -13.20
C ARG A 315 15.51 53.27 -12.56
N GLU A 316 15.85 53.22 -11.27
CA GLU A 316 16.02 51.98 -10.52
C GLU A 316 14.73 51.16 -10.50
N THR A 317 13.60 51.79 -10.17
CA THR A 317 12.28 51.12 -10.20
C THR A 317 11.92 50.60 -11.60
N LYS A 318 12.32 51.29 -12.68
CA LYS A 318 12.10 50.81 -14.05
C LYS A 318 12.95 49.57 -14.36
N GLU A 319 14.19 49.52 -13.89
CA GLU A 319 15.08 48.36 -14.03
C GLU A 319 14.54 47.16 -13.25
N GLU A 320 14.07 47.36 -12.01
CA GLU A 320 13.41 46.33 -11.21
C GLU A 320 12.16 45.78 -11.90
N VAL A 321 11.30 46.65 -12.45
CA VAL A 321 10.11 46.23 -13.20
C VAL A 321 10.47 45.42 -14.46
N CYS A 322 11.59 45.75 -15.13
CA CYS A 322 12.08 44.96 -16.25
C CYS A 322 12.57 43.58 -15.80
N ALA A 323 13.32 43.49 -14.70
CA ALA A 323 13.77 42.22 -14.13
C ALA A 323 12.60 41.32 -13.75
N ILE A 324 11.59 41.87 -13.05
CA ILE A 324 10.37 41.14 -12.67
C ILE A 324 9.62 40.62 -13.91
N LYS A 325 9.61 41.37 -15.02
CA LYS A 325 8.97 40.91 -16.27
C LYS A 325 9.69 39.73 -16.91
N GLU A 326 11.01 39.71 -16.86
CA GLU A 326 11.80 38.58 -17.37
C GLU A 326 11.62 37.35 -16.48
N GLU A 327 11.68 37.49 -15.16
CA GLU A 327 11.37 36.39 -14.23
C GLU A 327 9.94 35.86 -14.44
N LEU A 328 8.96 36.74 -14.68
CA LEU A 328 7.59 36.34 -15.00
C LEU A 328 7.49 35.57 -16.34
N ARG A 329 8.35 35.90 -17.31
CA ARG A 329 8.42 35.19 -18.59
C ARG A 329 9.04 33.80 -18.42
N GLU A 330 10.15 33.71 -17.69
CA GLU A 330 10.82 32.44 -17.39
C GLU A 330 9.91 31.48 -16.61
N THR A 331 9.28 31.97 -15.55
CA THR A 331 8.30 31.18 -14.77
C THR A 331 7.12 30.72 -15.63
N LYS A 332 6.68 31.52 -16.61
CA LYS A 332 5.63 31.11 -17.55
C LYS A 332 6.11 30.00 -18.49
N GLU A 333 7.35 30.07 -18.97
CA GLU A 333 7.95 29.03 -19.81
C GLU A 333 8.12 27.72 -19.03
N GLU A 334 8.58 27.78 -17.78
CA GLU A 334 8.67 26.62 -16.88
C GLU A 334 7.30 25.99 -16.61
N VAL A 335 6.27 26.80 -16.34
CA VAL A 335 4.89 26.30 -16.16
C VAL A 335 4.37 25.63 -17.42
N CYS A 336 4.73 26.12 -18.61
CA CYS A 336 4.38 25.46 -19.87
C CYS A 336 5.11 24.11 -20.03
N ALA A 337 6.40 24.03 -19.70
CA ALA A 337 7.15 22.78 -19.74
C ALA A 337 6.57 21.73 -18.78
N ILE A 338 6.26 22.13 -17.53
CA ILE A 338 5.64 21.26 -16.53
C ILE A 338 4.28 20.74 -17.03
N LYS A 339 3.50 21.56 -17.74
CA LYS A 339 2.22 21.13 -18.32
C LYS A 339 2.37 20.08 -19.42
N GLU A 340 3.41 20.19 -20.25
CA GLU A 340 3.69 19.18 -21.28
C GLU A 340 4.20 17.87 -20.65
N GLU A 341 5.11 17.93 -19.68
CA GLU A 341 5.54 16.74 -18.93
C GLU A 341 4.35 16.07 -18.20
N LEU A 342 3.44 16.88 -17.62
CA LEU A 342 2.22 16.36 -17.02
C LEU A 342 1.29 15.70 -18.03
N ARG A 343 1.24 16.16 -19.28
CA ARG A 343 0.48 15.53 -20.37
C ARG A 343 1.10 14.21 -20.80
N GLU A 344 2.42 14.16 -20.97
CA GLU A 344 3.13 12.95 -21.37
C GLU A 344 2.99 11.84 -20.30
N THR A 345 3.18 12.18 -19.03
CA THR A 345 2.99 11.23 -17.92
C THR A 345 1.55 10.70 -17.85
N LYS A 346 0.57 11.52 -18.21
CA LYS A 346 -0.85 11.16 -18.33
C LYS A 346 -1.10 10.10 -19.41
N GLU A 347 -0.47 10.29 -20.58
CA GLU A 347 -0.56 9.38 -21.73
C GLU A 347 0.11 8.03 -21.40
N GLU A 348 1.31 8.05 -20.81
CA GLU A 348 2.01 6.83 -20.36
C GLU A 348 1.18 6.03 -19.35
N VAL A 349 0.56 6.73 -18.41
CA VAL A 349 -0.34 6.13 -17.44
C VAL A 349 -1.56 5.47 -18.08
N CYS A 350 -2.14 6.10 -19.10
CA CYS A 350 -3.26 5.52 -19.83
C CYS A 350 -2.84 4.25 -20.57
N ALA A 351 -1.66 4.26 -21.18
CA ALA A 351 -1.10 3.07 -21.82
C ALA A 351 -0.90 1.93 -20.80
N ILE A 352 -0.30 2.21 -19.63
CA ILE A 352 -0.11 1.22 -18.56
C ILE A 352 -1.45 0.65 -18.06
N LYS A 353 -2.50 1.47 -17.99
CA LYS A 353 -3.83 1.00 -17.58
C LYS A 353 -4.44 0.05 -18.61
N GLU A 354 -4.27 0.32 -19.91
CA GLU A 354 -4.75 -0.59 -20.95
C GLU A 354 -3.96 -1.91 -20.95
N GLU A 355 -2.63 -1.86 -20.86
CA GLU A 355 -1.81 -3.07 -20.71
C GLU A 355 -2.21 -3.89 -19.46
N LEU A 356 -2.52 -3.22 -18.34
CA LEU A 356 -3.02 -3.89 -17.14
C LEU A 356 -4.42 -4.52 -17.35
N ARG A 357 -5.26 -3.92 -18.19
CA ARG A 357 -6.58 -4.48 -18.54
C ARG A 357 -6.42 -5.71 -19.42
N GLU A 358 -5.54 -5.65 -20.41
CA GLU A 358 -5.22 -6.77 -21.32
C GLU A 358 -4.63 -7.95 -20.55
N THR A 359 -3.61 -7.73 -19.73
CA THR A 359 -3.01 -8.78 -18.90
C THR A 359 -4.00 -9.43 -17.92
N LYS A 360 -4.97 -8.67 -17.38
CA LYS A 360 -6.05 -9.23 -16.57
C LYS A 360 -7.00 -10.11 -17.38
N GLN A 361 -7.27 -9.73 -18.63
CA GLN A 361 -8.11 -10.53 -19.51
C GLN A 361 -7.41 -11.83 -19.89
N GLU A 362 -6.12 -11.77 -20.28
CA GLU A 362 -5.32 -12.96 -20.56
C GLU A 362 -5.24 -13.89 -19.34
N LEU A 363 -5.04 -13.34 -18.14
CA LEU A 363 -5.05 -14.14 -16.91
C LEU A 363 -6.38 -14.87 -16.72
N HIS A 364 -7.51 -14.18 -16.92
CA HIS A 364 -8.83 -14.79 -16.80
C HIS A 364 -9.06 -15.90 -17.83
N GLU A 365 -8.62 -15.70 -19.07
CA GLU A 365 -8.66 -16.73 -20.13
C GLU A 365 -7.84 -17.96 -19.72
N THR A 366 -6.62 -17.77 -19.21
CA THR A 366 -5.79 -18.90 -18.74
C THR A 366 -6.37 -19.61 -17.52
N GLU A 367 -7.03 -18.89 -16.61
CA GLU A 367 -7.74 -19.50 -15.47
C GLU A 367 -8.91 -20.36 -15.95
N GLN A 368 -9.62 -19.93 -16.99
CA GLN A 368 -10.71 -20.70 -17.58
C GLN A 368 -10.18 -21.97 -18.27
N GLU A 369 -9.13 -21.86 -19.08
CA GLU A 369 -8.48 -23.02 -19.72
C GLU A 369 -7.98 -24.03 -18.68
N LEU A 370 -7.36 -23.54 -17.59
CA LEU A 370 -6.94 -24.40 -16.49
C LEU A 370 -8.13 -25.12 -15.86
N HIS A 371 -9.24 -24.42 -15.62
CA HIS A 371 -10.44 -25.03 -15.06
C HIS A 371 -11.04 -26.10 -15.99
N GLU A 372 -11.07 -25.85 -17.30
CA GLU A 372 -11.54 -26.83 -18.30
C GLU A 372 -10.65 -28.08 -18.29
N THR A 373 -9.32 -27.92 -18.30
CA THR A 373 -8.39 -29.07 -18.22
C THR A 373 -8.49 -29.84 -16.91
N GLU A 374 -8.75 -29.18 -15.78
CA GLU A 374 -9.02 -29.85 -14.50
C GLU A 374 -10.31 -30.69 -14.53
N GLN A 375 -11.35 -30.20 -15.21
CA GLN A 375 -12.60 -30.95 -15.40
C GLN A 375 -12.38 -32.17 -16.30
N GLU A 376 -11.66 -32.02 -17.41
CA GLU A 376 -11.31 -33.14 -18.30
C GLU A 376 -10.48 -34.20 -17.57
N LEU A 377 -9.47 -33.76 -16.80
CA LEU A 377 -8.64 -34.67 -16.01
C LEU A 377 -9.47 -35.44 -14.97
N ARG A 378 -10.43 -34.77 -14.33
CA ARG A 378 -11.36 -35.42 -13.40
C ARG A 378 -12.26 -36.43 -14.10
N ALA A 379 -12.80 -36.10 -15.28
CA ALA A 379 -13.60 -37.03 -16.06
C ALA A 379 -12.79 -38.29 -16.43
N VAL A 380 -11.56 -38.14 -16.91
CA VAL A 380 -10.66 -39.26 -17.19
C VAL A 380 -10.34 -40.07 -15.92
N HIS A 381 -10.13 -39.39 -14.79
CA HIS A 381 -9.90 -40.04 -13.50
C HIS A 381 -11.09 -40.90 -13.06
N ASP A 382 -12.32 -40.46 -13.33
CA ASP A 382 -13.55 -41.18 -12.97
C ASP A 382 -13.87 -42.32 -13.97
N GLU A 383 -13.48 -42.20 -15.25
CA GLU A 383 -13.68 -43.22 -16.28
C GLU A 383 -12.66 -44.37 -16.19
N LEU A 384 -11.41 -44.09 -15.82
CA LEU A 384 -10.35 -45.09 -15.72
C LEU A 384 -10.71 -46.32 -14.84
N PRO A 385 -11.25 -46.13 -13.62
CA PRO A 385 -11.73 -47.22 -12.78
C PRO A 385 -12.84 -48.02 -13.45
N GLN A 386 -13.77 -47.38 -14.17
CA GLN A 386 -14.87 -48.07 -14.84
C GLN A 386 -14.35 -48.99 -15.95
N VAL A 387 -13.43 -48.49 -16.78
CA VAL A 387 -12.80 -49.29 -17.83
C VAL A 387 -11.98 -50.43 -17.23
N ARG A 388 -11.23 -50.15 -16.16
CA ARG A 388 -10.46 -51.18 -15.45
C ARG A 388 -11.37 -52.28 -14.92
N ASP A 389 -12.43 -51.91 -14.21
CA ASP A 389 -13.35 -52.86 -13.58
C ASP A 389 -14.11 -53.67 -14.65
N SER A 390 -14.49 -53.05 -15.76
CA SER A 390 -15.06 -53.75 -16.93
C SER A 390 -14.08 -54.74 -17.54
N CYS A 391 -12.79 -54.40 -17.64
CA CYS A 391 -11.76 -55.29 -18.18
C CYS A 391 -11.52 -56.49 -17.26
N VAL A 392 -11.43 -56.25 -15.94
CA VAL A 392 -11.32 -57.31 -14.94
C VAL A 392 -12.52 -58.25 -15.02
N GLN A 393 -13.74 -57.73 -15.04
CA GLN A 393 -14.95 -58.55 -15.18
C GLN A 393 -14.98 -59.37 -16.47
N TYR A 394 -14.50 -58.82 -17.59
CA TYR A 394 -14.40 -59.56 -18.84
C TYR A 394 -13.44 -60.74 -18.73
N VAL A 395 -12.26 -60.52 -18.17
CA VAL A 395 -11.25 -61.57 -17.97
C VAL A 395 -11.72 -62.62 -16.98
N ASP A 396 -12.29 -62.21 -15.84
CA ASP A 396 -12.81 -63.14 -14.82
C ASP A 396 -13.89 -64.05 -15.40
N ARG A 397 -14.78 -63.51 -16.24
CA ARG A 397 -15.80 -64.31 -16.93
C ARG A 397 -15.18 -65.33 -17.89
N HIS A 398 -14.22 -64.93 -18.71
CA HIS A 398 -13.53 -65.87 -19.60
C HIS A 398 -12.76 -66.95 -18.84
N ILE A 399 -12.16 -66.63 -17.70
CA ILE A 399 -11.50 -67.63 -16.84
C ILE A 399 -12.52 -68.58 -16.22
N ALA A 400 -13.69 -68.09 -15.80
CA ALA A 400 -14.77 -68.91 -15.27
C ALA A 400 -15.33 -69.87 -16.34
N ASP A 401 -15.64 -69.35 -17.53
CA ASP A 401 -16.14 -70.14 -18.67
C ASP A 401 -15.13 -71.24 -19.04
N ALA A 402 -13.84 -70.90 -19.14
CA ALA A 402 -12.79 -71.88 -19.44
C ALA A 402 -12.60 -72.93 -18.34
N ARG A 403 -12.79 -72.57 -17.07
CA ARG A 403 -12.76 -73.51 -15.95
C ARG A 403 -13.93 -74.48 -16.04
N GLU A 404 -15.13 -73.98 -16.31
CA GLU A 404 -16.33 -74.83 -16.47
C GLU A 404 -16.18 -75.80 -17.63
N ASP A 405 -15.68 -75.35 -18.78
CA ASP A 405 -15.39 -76.20 -19.93
C ASP A 405 -14.37 -77.31 -19.58
N MET A 406 -13.29 -76.97 -18.86
CA MET A 406 -12.30 -77.95 -18.41
C MET A 406 -12.89 -78.96 -17.42
N ASP A 407 -13.70 -78.50 -16.45
CA ASP A 407 -14.35 -79.38 -15.48
C ASP A 407 -15.32 -80.35 -16.17
N GLN A 408 -16.08 -79.88 -17.16
CA GLN A 408 -16.95 -80.72 -17.99
C GLN A 408 -16.14 -81.76 -18.79
N GLN A 409 -15.03 -81.36 -19.40
CA GLN A 409 -14.14 -82.29 -20.12
C GLN A 409 -13.55 -83.36 -19.21
N ILE A 410 -13.04 -82.96 -18.03
CA ILE A 410 -12.48 -83.89 -17.04
C ILE A 410 -13.56 -84.87 -16.58
N SER A 411 -14.77 -84.39 -16.27
CA SER A 411 -15.88 -85.26 -15.88
C SER A 411 -16.26 -86.24 -17.00
N GLY A 412 -16.23 -85.81 -18.26
CA GLY A 412 -16.46 -86.69 -19.41
C GLY A 412 -15.44 -87.81 -19.50
N ILE A 413 -14.14 -87.46 -19.42
CA ILE A 413 -13.03 -88.42 -19.46
C ILE A 413 -13.13 -89.43 -18.29
N LEU A 414 -13.45 -88.96 -17.08
CA LEU A 414 -13.61 -89.84 -15.92
C LEU A 414 -14.75 -90.84 -16.10
N ASN A 415 -15.90 -90.39 -16.61
CA ASN A 415 -17.05 -91.27 -16.87
C ASN A 415 -16.76 -92.30 -17.97
N GLU A 416 -16.08 -91.90 -19.05
CA GLU A 416 -15.66 -92.82 -20.12
C GLU A 416 -14.63 -93.84 -19.61
N ALA A 417 -13.68 -93.40 -18.78
CA ALA A 417 -12.69 -94.28 -18.17
C ALA A 417 -13.34 -95.30 -17.22
N ASP A 418 -14.27 -94.86 -16.35
CA ASP A 418 -15.01 -95.74 -15.45
C ASP A 418 -15.84 -96.77 -16.24
N ALA A 419 -16.50 -96.34 -17.32
CA ALA A 419 -17.24 -97.25 -18.20
C ALA A 419 -16.32 -98.27 -18.87
N HIS A 420 -15.16 -97.85 -19.38
CA HIS A 420 -14.18 -98.74 -19.99
C HIS A 420 -13.61 -99.74 -18.99
N ILE A 421 -13.22 -99.29 -17.80
CA ILE A 421 -12.71 -100.16 -16.72
C ILE A 421 -13.80 -101.15 -16.31
N GLY A 422 -15.05 -100.69 -16.14
CA GLY A 422 -16.19 -101.55 -15.81
C GLY A 422 -16.40 -102.66 -16.83
N LEU A 423 -16.44 -102.32 -18.13
CA LEU A 423 -16.57 -103.30 -19.21
C LEU A 423 -15.40 -104.29 -19.26
N GLN A 424 -14.17 -103.80 -19.11
CA GLN A 424 -12.97 -104.65 -19.14
C GLN A 424 -12.92 -105.60 -17.94
N LEU A 425 -13.29 -105.13 -16.75
CA LEU A 425 -13.40 -105.98 -15.55
C LEU A 425 -14.50 -107.03 -15.70
N ASP A 426 -15.66 -106.67 -16.26
CA ASP A 426 -16.73 -107.63 -16.52
C ASP A 426 -16.31 -108.69 -17.56
N GLU A 427 -15.57 -108.30 -18.61
CA GLU A 427 -15.04 -109.24 -19.61
C GLU A 427 -13.98 -110.19 -19.00
N GLU A 428 -13.04 -109.66 -18.22
CA GLU A 428 -12.04 -110.49 -17.52
C GLU A 428 -12.69 -111.40 -16.47
N LEU A 429 -13.67 -110.91 -15.71
CA LEU A 429 -14.37 -111.70 -14.68
C LEU A 429 -15.23 -112.80 -15.31
N THR A 430 -15.92 -112.51 -16.41
CA THR A 430 -16.71 -113.51 -17.14
C THR A 430 -15.80 -114.58 -17.75
N THR A 431 -14.66 -114.18 -18.33
CA THR A 431 -13.65 -115.11 -18.85
C THR A 431 -13.09 -116.00 -17.74
N ALA A 432 -12.61 -115.42 -16.64
CA ALA A 432 -12.08 -116.16 -15.50
C ALA A 432 -13.12 -117.10 -14.88
N LYS A 433 -14.38 -116.67 -14.81
CA LYS A 433 -15.48 -117.52 -14.33
C LYS A 433 -15.70 -118.74 -15.21
N VAL A 434 -15.69 -118.58 -16.54
CA VAL A 434 -15.83 -119.69 -17.49
C VAL A 434 -14.66 -120.65 -17.35
N GLU A 435 -13.42 -120.15 -17.33
CA GLU A 435 -12.22 -120.98 -17.15
C GLU A 435 -12.26 -121.79 -15.84
N LEU A 436 -12.71 -121.16 -14.75
CA LEU A 436 -12.80 -121.81 -13.44
C LEU A 436 -13.95 -122.83 -13.41
N GLN A 437 -15.06 -122.56 -14.11
CA GLN A 437 -16.13 -123.54 -14.33
C GLN A 437 -15.63 -124.75 -15.13
N ASP A 438 -14.92 -124.53 -16.22
CA ASP A 438 -14.36 -125.61 -17.04
C ASP A 438 -13.36 -126.44 -16.24
N PHE A 439 -12.46 -125.80 -15.48
CA PHE A 439 -11.51 -126.48 -14.59
C PHE A 439 -12.21 -127.35 -13.53
N ILE A 440 -13.24 -126.83 -12.86
CA ILE A 440 -14.03 -127.60 -11.89
C ILE A 440 -14.73 -128.77 -12.58
N THR A 441 -15.33 -128.53 -13.75
CA THR A 441 -16.10 -129.55 -14.49
C THR A 441 -15.20 -130.67 -14.99
N ASP A 442 -14.03 -130.34 -15.53
CA ASP A 442 -13.03 -131.31 -15.96
C ASP A 442 -12.40 -132.05 -14.78
N GLY A 443 -12.15 -131.37 -13.66
CA GLY A 443 -11.69 -132.00 -12.42
C GLY A 443 -12.70 -133.01 -11.87
N LEU A 444 -13.99 -132.66 -11.84
CA LEU A 444 -15.09 -133.55 -11.44
C LEU A 444 -15.26 -134.72 -12.42
N ARG A 445 -15.15 -134.47 -13.73
CA ARG A 445 -15.20 -135.51 -14.77
C ARG A 445 -14.04 -136.48 -14.63
N GLY A 446 -12.83 -135.96 -14.41
CA GLY A 446 -11.62 -136.75 -14.17
C GLY A 446 -11.75 -137.62 -12.93
N THR A 447 -12.16 -137.05 -11.79
CA THR A 447 -12.40 -137.83 -10.56
C THR A 447 -13.53 -138.84 -10.69
N ALA A 448 -14.63 -138.50 -11.38
CA ALA A 448 -15.69 -139.44 -11.67
C ALA A 448 -15.21 -140.60 -12.55
N ALA A 449 -14.41 -140.33 -13.58
CA ALA A 449 -13.79 -141.36 -14.41
C ALA A 449 -12.85 -142.26 -13.60
N ASP A 450 -12.06 -141.69 -12.70
CA ASP A 450 -11.17 -142.42 -11.78
C ASP A 450 -11.95 -143.33 -10.82
N ILE A 451 -13.06 -142.83 -10.25
CA ILE A 451 -13.96 -143.61 -9.40
C ILE A 451 -14.57 -144.77 -10.19
N VAL A 452 -15.10 -144.52 -11.40
CA VAL A 452 -15.66 -145.54 -12.27
C VAL A 452 -14.61 -146.60 -12.62
N GLN A 453 -13.38 -146.19 -12.92
CA GLN A 453 -12.29 -147.12 -13.22
C GLN A 453 -11.94 -147.98 -12.00
N ARG A 454 -11.81 -147.39 -10.81
CA ARG A 454 -11.56 -148.14 -9.56
C ARG A 454 -12.70 -149.11 -9.23
N LEU A 455 -13.95 -148.73 -9.49
CA LEU A 455 -15.09 -149.63 -9.33
C LEU A 455 -15.04 -150.80 -10.31
N ARG A 456 -14.68 -150.58 -11.58
CA ARG A 456 -14.45 -151.67 -12.56
C ARG A 456 -13.29 -152.57 -12.13
N ASP A 457 -12.17 -151.99 -11.70
CA ASP A 457 -11.01 -152.78 -11.24
C ASP A 457 -11.39 -153.63 -10.02
N ALA A 458 -12.21 -153.10 -9.11
CA ALA A 458 -12.76 -153.84 -7.96
C ALA A 458 -13.77 -154.93 -8.37
N GLU A 459 -14.59 -154.69 -9.40
CA GLU A 459 -15.51 -155.67 -9.99
C GLU A 459 -14.74 -156.84 -10.63
N VAL A 460 -13.69 -156.57 -11.40
CA VAL A 460 -12.77 -157.60 -11.92
C VAL A 460 -12.09 -158.37 -10.78
N TYR A 461 -11.72 -157.70 -9.68
CA TYR A 461 -11.16 -158.36 -8.50
C TYR A 461 -12.16 -159.27 -7.77
N LEU A 462 -13.46 -158.96 -7.86
CA LEU A 462 -14.54 -159.78 -7.30
C LEU A 462 -14.92 -160.95 -8.22
N ASP A 463 -14.89 -160.77 -9.54
CA ASP A 463 -15.09 -161.86 -10.52
C ASP A 463 -13.97 -162.92 -10.44
N ILE A 464 -12.72 -162.50 -10.19
CA ILE A 464 -11.59 -163.42 -9.97
C ILE A 464 -11.77 -164.26 -8.68
N ARG A 465 -12.63 -163.85 -7.73
CA ARG A 465 -12.95 -164.66 -6.54
C ARG A 465 -14.07 -165.68 -6.76
N PHE A 466 -14.80 -165.65 -7.87
CA PHE A 466 -15.82 -166.66 -8.20
C PHE A 466 -15.34 -167.73 -9.19
N GLU A 467 -14.15 -167.62 -9.76
CA GLU A 467 -13.51 -168.64 -10.59
C GLU A 467 -12.24 -169.22 -9.94
N SER A 468 -12.40 -170.05 -8.91
CA SER A 468 -11.46 -171.12 -8.52
C SER A 468 -12.01 -171.94 -7.33
N PRO A 469 -11.80 -173.26 -7.32
CA PRO A 469 -12.42 -174.29 -8.17
C PRO A 469 -13.73 -174.86 -7.60
#